data_AF-A0A1Z8JQ27-F1
#
_entry.id   AF-A0A1Z8JQ27-F1
#
_cell.length_a   1.000
_cell.length_b   1.000
_cell.length_c   1.000
_cell.angle_alpha   90.00
_cell.angle_beta   90.00
_cell.angle_gamma   90.00
#
_symmetry.space_group_name_H-M   'P 1'
#
loop_
_entity.id
_entity.type
_entity.pdbx_description
1 polymer ?
#
loop_
_entity_poly.entity_id
_entity_poly.type
_entity_poly.pdbx_seq_one_letter_code
_entity_poly.pdbx_strand_id
1 'polypeptide(L)'
;MDNELLEAILRAVQNALIYGYRIRFLHSLAYNVATLPRPHELLKGVWKSMRLGVDHGKILAVFAIVFRVVKTVLKRRVDKPVADFIAGFLGGCLVYGGLVNRRRRMLNDAILQQITMYTLSRLVLALGRDVVNAAVPDRYRKKARDMSWTLGCGLVWGGIMLYYRRDGGKDEYLPRAMRVSLDFIYGSVPHAWREAFQYGREDKKRTS
;
A
#
# COMPACT_ATOMS: atom_id res chain seq x y z
N MET A 1 0.51 -2.96 35.28
CA MET A 1 1.28 -3.21 34.03
C MET A 1 0.34 -3.47 32.84
N ASP A 2 -0.84 -4.07 33.06
CA ASP A 2 -1.79 -4.38 31.98
C ASP A 2 -2.54 -3.16 31.42
N ASN A 3 -2.87 -2.17 32.26
CA ASN A 3 -3.60 -0.97 31.82
C ASN A 3 -2.80 -0.10 30.84
N GLU A 4 -1.49 0.09 31.06
CA GLU A 4 -0.64 0.87 30.15
C GLU A 4 -0.45 0.18 28.79
N LEU A 5 -0.33 -1.16 28.78
CA LEU A 5 -0.24 -1.94 27.55
C LEU A 5 -1.54 -1.82 26.75
N LEU A 6 -2.68 -1.96 27.43
CA LEU A 6 -4.01 -1.86 26.84
C LEU A 6 -4.25 -0.47 26.27
N GLU A 7 -4.01 0.59 27.04
CA GLU A 7 -4.13 1.97 26.57
C GLU A 7 -3.30 2.23 25.33
N ALA A 8 -2.06 1.76 25.34
CA ALA A 8 -1.14 2.04 24.26
C ALA A 8 -1.46 1.18 23.02
N ILE A 9 -2.06 -0.01 23.16
CA ILE A 9 -2.68 -0.77 22.07
C ILE A 9 -3.89 -0.01 21.52
N LEU A 10 -4.79 0.46 22.37
CA LEU A 10 -5.99 1.20 21.97
C LEU A 10 -5.63 2.48 21.20
N ARG A 11 -4.64 3.23 21.68
CA ARG A 11 -4.12 4.42 20.97
C ARG A 11 -3.53 4.07 19.61
N ALA A 12 -2.77 2.97 19.51
CA ALA A 12 -2.22 2.52 18.23
C ALA A 12 -3.32 2.12 17.23
N VAL A 13 -4.35 1.41 17.70
CA VAL A 13 -5.53 1.03 16.91
C VAL A 13 -6.31 2.27 16.47
N GLN A 14 -6.53 3.24 17.37
CA GLN A 14 -7.22 4.49 17.05
C GLN A 14 -6.44 5.29 15.99
N ASN A 15 -5.12 5.43 16.15
CA ASN A 15 -4.28 6.13 15.17
C ASN A 15 -4.29 5.44 13.81
N ALA A 16 -4.26 4.10 13.79
CA ALA A 16 -4.38 3.31 12.57
C ALA A 16 -5.74 3.51 11.87
N LEU A 17 -6.83 3.52 12.63
CA LEU A 17 -8.19 3.75 12.10
C LEU A 17 -8.34 5.18 11.55
N ILE A 18 -7.88 6.19 12.29
CA ILE A 18 -7.93 7.59 11.85
C ILE A 18 -7.11 7.80 10.57
N TYR A 19 -5.92 7.21 10.50
CA TYR A 19 -5.05 7.29 9.33
C TYR A 19 -5.67 6.58 8.12
N GLY A 20 -6.18 5.37 8.31
CA GLY A 20 -6.87 4.60 7.28
C GLY A 20 -8.11 5.31 6.74
N TYR A 21 -8.87 5.96 7.61
CA TYR A 21 -9.98 6.82 7.22
C TYR A 21 -9.48 8.01 6.41
N ARG A 22 -8.60 8.87 6.94
CA ARG A 22 -8.21 10.13 6.26
C ARG A 22 -7.74 9.95 4.82
N ILE A 23 -6.80 9.05 4.55
CA ILE A 23 -6.19 8.98 3.21
C ILE A 23 -7.05 8.15 2.24
N ARG A 24 -7.56 7.00 2.69
CA ARG A 24 -8.26 6.06 1.80
C ARG A 24 -9.72 6.44 1.57
N PHE A 25 -10.39 6.98 2.60
CA PHE A 25 -11.75 7.51 2.46
C PHE A 25 -11.76 8.70 1.51
N LEU A 26 -10.87 9.68 1.69
CA LEU A 26 -10.82 10.86 0.80
C LEU A 26 -10.50 10.46 -0.64
N HIS A 27 -9.56 9.55 -0.86
CA HIS A 27 -9.24 9.08 -2.20
C HIS A 27 -10.42 8.36 -2.87
N SER A 28 -11.08 7.46 -2.12
CA SER A 28 -12.23 6.70 -2.65
C SER A 28 -13.47 7.57 -2.79
N LEU A 29 -13.64 8.59 -1.94
CA LEU A 29 -14.69 9.60 -2.03
C LEU A 29 -14.48 10.48 -3.26
N ALA A 30 -13.27 10.99 -3.48
CA ALA A 30 -12.93 11.77 -4.67
C ALA A 30 -13.19 10.96 -5.94
N TYR A 31 -12.80 9.68 -5.96
CA TYR A 31 -13.13 8.76 -7.05
C TYR A 31 -14.65 8.64 -7.26
N ASN A 32 -15.42 8.38 -6.20
CA ASN A 32 -16.87 8.19 -6.33
C ASN A 32 -17.59 9.47 -6.76
N VAL A 33 -17.19 10.63 -6.23
CA VAL A 33 -17.74 11.95 -6.62
C VAL A 33 -17.41 12.27 -8.07
N ALA A 34 -16.20 11.96 -8.54
CA ALA A 34 -15.80 12.18 -9.93
C ALA A 34 -16.46 11.20 -10.92
N THR A 35 -16.82 9.99 -10.46
CA THR A 35 -17.26 8.90 -11.35
C THR A 35 -18.78 8.74 -11.43
N LEU A 36 -19.53 9.11 -10.39
CA LEU A 36 -20.95 8.76 -10.28
C LEU A 36 -21.85 10.00 -10.46
N PRO A 37 -22.63 10.08 -11.55
CA PRO A 37 -23.48 11.23 -11.83
C PRO A 37 -24.78 11.27 -11.01
N ARG A 38 -25.06 10.27 -10.17
CA ARG A 38 -26.35 10.12 -9.47
C ARG A 38 -26.19 10.09 -7.94
N PRO A 39 -27.00 10.86 -7.17
CA PRO A 39 -26.89 10.96 -5.71
C PRO A 39 -27.14 9.63 -4.98
N HIS A 40 -28.02 8.78 -5.50
CA HIS A 40 -28.31 7.47 -4.88
C HIS A 40 -27.14 6.46 -5.03
N GLU A 41 -26.33 6.59 -6.07
CA GLU A 41 -25.14 5.75 -6.28
C GLU A 41 -23.93 6.31 -5.51
N LEU A 42 -23.88 7.63 -5.30
CA LEU A 42 -22.89 8.29 -4.45
C LEU A 42 -22.95 7.79 -3.00
N LEU A 43 -24.13 7.68 -2.39
CA LEU A 43 -24.28 7.15 -1.04
C LEU A 43 -23.75 5.71 -0.91
N LYS A 44 -24.02 4.85 -1.91
CA LYS A 44 -23.49 3.48 -1.96
C LYS A 44 -21.96 3.48 -2.14
N GLY A 45 -21.42 4.38 -2.97
CA GLY A 45 -19.97 4.55 -3.17
C GLY A 45 -19.25 5.04 -1.91
N VAL A 46 -19.84 6.01 -1.21
CA VAL A 46 -19.36 6.53 0.09
C VAL A 46 -19.34 5.40 1.13
N TRP A 47 -20.44 4.66 1.26
CA TRP A 47 -20.50 3.53 2.20
C TRP A 47 -19.46 2.45 1.90
N LYS A 48 -19.28 2.10 0.62
CA LYS A 48 -18.24 1.17 0.18
C LYS A 48 -16.85 1.69 0.53
N SER A 49 -16.59 2.98 0.31
CA SER A 49 -15.33 3.64 0.66
C SER A 49 -15.05 3.63 2.16
N MET A 50 -16.08 3.89 2.97
CA MET A 50 -15.98 3.79 4.43
C MET A 50 -15.63 2.36 4.85
N ARG A 51 -16.30 1.36 4.28
CA ARG A 51 -16.01 -0.06 4.58
C ARG A 51 -14.57 -0.43 4.22
N LEU A 52 -14.07 0.02 3.06
CA LEU A 52 -12.66 -0.18 2.69
C LEU A 52 -11.69 0.52 3.64
N GLY A 53 -12.03 1.73 4.13
CA GLY A 53 -11.23 2.44 5.12
C GLY A 53 -11.19 1.71 6.46
N VAL A 54 -12.33 1.19 6.92
CA VAL A 54 -12.43 0.36 8.12
C VAL A 54 -11.63 -0.93 7.97
N ASP A 55 -11.73 -1.61 6.83
CA ASP A 55 -11.00 -2.85 6.59
C ASP A 55 -9.48 -2.61 6.53
N HIS A 56 -9.03 -1.49 5.97
CA HIS A 56 -7.63 -1.06 6.04
C HIS A 56 -7.18 -0.80 7.48
N GLY A 57 -7.98 -0.07 8.27
CA GLY A 57 -7.68 0.20 9.68
C GLY A 57 -7.64 -1.08 10.52
N LYS A 58 -8.51 -2.07 10.25
CA LYS A 58 -8.46 -3.40 10.90
C LYS A 58 -7.14 -4.12 10.65
N ILE A 59 -6.62 -4.10 9.41
CA ILE A 59 -5.33 -4.72 9.09
C ILE A 59 -4.21 -4.09 9.92
N LEU A 60 -4.15 -2.76 9.96
CA LEU A 60 -3.14 -2.04 10.76
C LEU A 60 -3.31 -2.30 12.26
N ALA A 61 -4.54 -2.36 12.75
CA ALA A 61 -4.85 -2.67 14.15
C ALA A 61 -4.33 -4.05 14.57
N VAL A 62 -4.63 -5.08 13.76
CA VAL A 62 -4.13 -6.45 13.98
C VAL A 62 -2.61 -6.49 13.96
N PHE A 63 -1.98 -5.82 13.00
CA PHE A 63 -0.52 -5.70 12.97
C PHE A 63 0.05 -5.04 14.23
N ALA A 64 -0.54 -3.92 14.66
CA ALA A 64 -0.09 -3.20 15.86
C ALA A 64 -0.20 -4.05 17.14
N ILE A 65 -1.27 -4.84 17.26
CA ILE A 65 -1.45 -5.79 18.37
C ILE A 65 -0.35 -6.85 18.35
N VAL A 66 -0.16 -7.54 17.21
CA VAL A 66 0.86 -8.59 17.08
C VAL A 66 2.25 -8.03 17.36
N PHE A 67 2.58 -6.87 16.77
CA PHE A 67 3.85 -6.19 16.98
C PHE A 67 4.10 -5.91 18.47
N ARG A 68 3.12 -5.35 19.18
CA ARG A 68 3.25 -5.01 20.61
C ARG A 68 3.37 -6.23 21.50
N VAL A 69 2.62 -7.29 21.22
CA VAL A 69 2.69 -8.56 21.96
C VAL A 69 4.10 -9.15 21.81
N VAL A 70 4.57 -9.31 20.58
CA VAL A 70 5.91 -9.86 20.29
C VAL A 70 7.01 -8.98 20.90
N LYS A 71 6.93 -7.65 20.72
CA LYS A 71 7.89 -6.70 21.29
C LYS A 71 7.94 -6.78 22.81
N THR A 72 6.79 -6.91 23.49
CA THR A 72 6.74 -7.03 24.96
C THR A 72 7.41 -8.31 25.45
N VAL A 73 7.21 -9.42 24.73
CA VAL A 73 7.88 -10.69 25.03
C VAL A 73 9.40 -10.58 24.82
N LEU A 74 9.83 -9.93 23.74
CA LEU A 74 11.26 -9.80 23.39
C LEU A 74 12.00 -8.74 24.22
N LYS A 75 11.30 -7.75 24.78
CA LYS A 75 11.89 -6.63 25.55
C LYS A 75 12.77 -7.08 26.71
N ARG A 76 12.53 -8.29 27.26
CA ARG A 76 13.30 -8.84 28.39
C ARG A 76 14.50 -9.70 27.96
N ARG A 77 14.68 -9.96 26.66
CA ARG A 77 15.63 -10.98 26.14
C ARG A 77 16.62 -10.42 25.13
N VAL A 78 16.33 -9.29 24.49
CA VAL A 78 17.08 -8.76 23.35
C VAL A 78 17.16 -7.23 23.40
N ASP A 79 18.23 -6.67 22.84
CA ASP A 79 18.38 -5.24 22.62
C ASP A 79 17.20 -4.63 21.85
N LYS A 80 16.84 -3.40 22.22
CA LYS A 80 15.70 -2.65 21.68
C LYS A 80 15.62 -2.62 20.14
N PRO A 81 16.68 -2.30 19.37
CA PRO A 81 16.59 -2.26 17.91
C PRO A 81 16.34 -3.63 17.28
N VAL A 82 16.95 -4.68 17.83
CA VAL A 82 16.80 -6.05 17.32
C VAL A 82 15.42 -6.61 17.69
N ALA A 83 14.93 -6.30 18.90
CA ALA A 83 13.57 -6.64 19.33
C ALA A 83 12.51 -5.99 18.42
N ASP A 84 12.72 -4.74 18.01
CA ASP A 84 11.82 -4.02 17.10
C ASP A 84 11.83 -4.61 15.69
N PHE A 85 13.01 -5.00 15.20
CA PHE A 85 13.14 -5.71 13.92
C PHE A 85 12.42 -7.06 13.93
N ILE A 86 12.67 -7.90 14.93
CA ILE A 86 12.06 -9.24 15.02
C ILE A 86 10.54 -9.13 15.20
N ALA A 87 10.07 -8.19 16.03
CA ALA A 87 8.63 -7.95 16.20
C ALA A 87 7.97 -7.47 14.90
N GLY A 88 8.65 -6.60 14.15
CA GLY A 88 8.21 -6.14 12.83
C GLY A 88 8.18 -7.27 11.80
N PHE A 89 9.22 -8.11 11.75
CA PHE A 89 9.33 -9.24 10.84
C PHE A 89 8.25 -10.29 11.09
N LEU A 90 8.08 -10.72 12.35
CA LEU A 90 7.05 -11.70 12.72
C LEU A 90 5.63 -11.15 12.49
N GLY A 91 5.38 -9.89 12.86
CA GLY A 91 4.11 -9.22 12.54
C GLY A 91 3.87 -9.14 11.03
N GLY A 92 4.93 -8.89 10.26
CA GLY A 92 4.97 -8.90 8.80
C GLY A 92 4.52 -10.23 8.22
N CYS A 93 5.22 -11.32 8.58
CA CYS A 93 4.94 -12.67 8.11
C CYS A 93 3.55 -13.16 8.52
N LEU A 94 3.12 -12.87 9.75
CA LEU A 94 1.82 -13.32 10.26
C LEU A 94 0.65 -12.59 9.59
N VAL A 95 0.72 -11.26 9.51
CA VAL A 95 -0.41 -10.44 9.03
C VAL A 95 -0.36 -10.26 7.52
N TYR A 96 0.78 -9.86 6.96
CA TYR A 96 0.94 -9.57 5.53
C TYR A 96 1.32 -10.80 4.70
N GLY A 97 2.04 -11.77 5.27
CA GLY A 97 2.35 -13.05 4.62
C GLY A 97 1.16 -14.00 4.49
N GLY A 98 -0.02 -13.60 4.95
CA GLY A 98 -1.25 -14.36 4.78
C GLY A 98 -1.41 -15.54 5.74
N LEU A 99 -0.52 -15.74 6.73
CA LEU A 99 -0.66 -16.81 7.72
C LEU A 99 -1.95 -16.65 8.56
N VAL A 100 -2.24 -15.43 8.99
CA VAL A 100 -3.50 -15.07 9.67
C VAL A 100 -4.67 -15.09 8.69
N ASN A 101 -4.45 -14.68 7.43
CA ASN A 101 -5.53 -14.59 6.46
C ASN A 101 -5.99 -15.96 5.93
N ARG A 102 -5.08 -16.91 5.77
CA ARG A 102 -5.36 -18.29 5.32
C ARG A 102 -6.26 -19.05 6.31
N ARG A 103 -6.22 -18.67 7.60
CA ARG A 103 -6.98 -19.33 8.67
C ARG A 103 -8.36 -18.71 8.93
N ARG A 104 -8.54 -17.41 8.66
CA ARG A 104 -9.78 -16.69 9.04
C ARG A 104 -10.41 -15.84 7.94
N ARG A 105 -9.78 -15.70 6.76
CA ARG A 105 -10.26 -14.95 5.59
C ARG A 105 -10.87 -13.58 5.93
N MET A 106 -10.32 -12.94 6.97
CA MET A 106 -10.85 -11.71 7.57
C MET A 106 -10.27 -10.44 6.94
N LEU A 107 -9.12 -10.54 6.26
CA LEU A 107 -8.37 -9.39 5.76
C LEU A 107 -8.44 -9.35 4.23
N ASN A 108 -8.56 -8.14 3.69
CA ASN A 108 -8.65 -7.94 2.25
C ASN A 108 -7.26 -8.01 1.61
N ASP A 109 -7.00 -9.03 0.80
CA ASP A 109 -5.70 -9.28 0.17
C ASP A 109 -5.22 -8.12 -0.73
N ALA A 110 -6.14 -7.45 -1.44
CA ALA A 110 -5.78 -6.30 -2.27
C ALA A 110 -5.31 -5.11 -1.43
N ILE A 111 -5.91 -4.90 -0.25
CA ILE A 111 -5.48 -3.86 0.69
C ILE A 111 -4.13 -4.23 1.31
N LEU A 112 -3.95 -5.50 1.64
CA LEU A 112 -2.70 -6.04 2.19
C LEU A 112 -1.53 -5.81 1.23
N GLN A 113 -1.69 -6.23 -0.02
CA GLN A 113 -0.71 -6.03 -1.08
C GLN A 113 -0.41 -4.56 -1.31
N GLN A 114 -1.40 -3.68 -1.28
CA GLN A 114 -1.19 -2.24 -1.43
C GLN A 114 -0.37 -1.65 -0.29
N ILE A 115 -0.65 -2.05 0.97
CA ILE A 115 0.14 -1.61 2.13
C ILE A 115 1.58 -2.09 1.97
N THR A 116 1.79 -3.37 1.68
CA THR A 116 3.12 -3.98 1.56
C THR A 116 3.95 -3.34 0.45
N MET A 117 3.36 -3.09 -0.73
CA MET A 117 4.08 -2.44 -1.83
C MET A 117 4.42 -0.97 -1.49
N TYR A 118 3.52 -0.26 -0.82
CA TYR A 118 3.79 1.09 -0.35
C TYR A 118 4.93 1.12 0.68
N THR A 119 4.89 0.25 1.70
CA THR A 119 5.95 0.19 2.73
C THR A 119 7.27 -0.28 2.14
N LEU A 120 7.26 -1.22 1.19
CA LEU A 120 8.45 -1.63 0.45
C LEU A 120 9.09 -0.45 -0.28
N SER A 121 8.31 0.34 -1.02
CA SER A 121 8.84 1.52 -1.72
C SER A 121 9.52 2.52 -0.76
N ARG A 122 8.93 2.72 0.43
CA ARG A 122 9.46 3.61 1.47
C ARG A 122 10.73 3.04 2.11
N LEU A 123 10.78 1.73 2.31
CA LEU A 123 11.97 1.04 2.83
C LEU A 123 13.13 1.15 1.83
N VAL A 124 12.90 0.88 0.55
CA VAL A 124 13.93 1.01 -0.50
C VAL A 124 14.45 2.45 -0.57
N LEU A 125 13.57 3.45 -0.49
CA LEU A 125 13.98 4.85 -0.44
C LEU A 125 14.80 5.20 0.82
N ALA A 126 14.47 4.61 1.97
CA ALA A 126 15.25 4.80 3.20
C ALA A 126 16.65 4.17 3.05
N LEU A 127 16.73 2.92 2.58
CA LEU A 127 17.99 2.25 2.30
C LEU A 127 18.85 3.02 1.29
N GLY A 128 18.24 3.54 0.22
CA GLY A 128 18.94 4.37 -0.75
C GLY A 128 19.53 5.64 -0.13
N ARG A 129 18.83 6.26 0.84
CA ARG A 129 19.36 7.41 1.58
C ARG A 129 20.49 7.01 2.51
N ASP A 130 20.37 5.88 3.20
CA ASP A 130 21.44 5.40 4.09
C ASP A 130 22.71 5.06 3.31
N VAL A 131 22.58 4.43 2.14
CA VAL A 131 23.71 4.16 1.23
C VAL A 131 24.36 5.47 0.77
N VAL A 132 23.57 6.46 0.34
CA VAL A 132 24.11 7.78 -0.06
C VAL A 132 24.78 8.49 1.13
N ASN A 133 24.21 8.38 2.32
CA ASN A 133 24.76 8.99 3.53
C ASN A 133 26.10 8.36 3.93
N ALA A 134 26.24 7.04 3.76
CA ALA A 134 27.46 6.30 4.08
C ALA A 134 28.56 6.44 3.00
N ALA A 135 28.18 6.49 1.72
CA ALA A 135 29.14 6.48 0.60
C ALA A 135 29.59 7.88 0.14
N VAL A 136 28.81 8.94 0.42
CA VAL A 136 29.06 10.29 -0.12
C VAL A 136 29.41 11.28 0.99
N PRO A 137 30.55 11.99 0.89
CA PRO A 137 30.88 13.08 1.81
C PRO A 137 29.81 14.16 1.87
N ASP A 138 29.62 14.78 3.04
CA ASP A 138 28.54 15.74 3.30
C ASP A 138 28.44 16.87 2.26
N ARG A 139 29.60 17.30 1.72
CA ARG A 139 29.70 18.36 0.72
C ARG A 139 28.95 18.06 -0.59
N TYR A 140 28.84 16.80 -0.99
CA TYR A 140 28.19 16.39 -2.25
C TYR A 140 26.87 15.66 -2.05
N ARG A 141 26.47 15.39 -0.81
CA ARG A 141 25.29 14.58 -0.47
C ARG A 141 23.99 15.09 -1.10
N LYS A 142 23.76 16.41 -1.10
CA LYS A 142 22.56 17.01 -1.71
C LYS A 142 22.51 16.75 -3.22
N LYS A 143 23.63 17.01 -3.92
CA LYS A 143 23.74 16.80 -5.36
C LYS A 143 23.62 15.32 -5.73
N ALA A 144 24.26 14.43 -4.97
CA ALA A 144 24.18 12.99 -5.18
C ALA A 144 22.74 12.48 -4.99
N ARG A 145 22.04 12.95 -3.96
CA ARG A 145 20.64 12.60 -3.71
C ARG A 145 19.72 13.07 -4.83
N ASP A 146 19.88 14.31 -5.26
CA ASP A 146 19.02 14.88 -6.31
C ASP A 146 19.27 14.18 -7.65
N MET A 147 20.53 13.87 -7.98
CA MET A 147 20.88 13.08 -9.17
C MET A 147 20.37 11.64 -9.10
N SER A 148 20.50 10.99 -7.94
CA SER A 148 19.98 9.63 -7.71
C SER A 148 18.46 9.57 -7.84
N TRP A 149 17.76 10.63 -7.42
CA TRP A 149 16.32 10.76 -7.61
C TRP A 149 15.95 10.83 -9.09
N THR A 150 16.60 11.71 -9.86
CA THR A 150 16.33 11.83 -11.30
C THR A 150 16.62 10.55 -12.06
N LEU A 151 17.77 9.91 -11.80
CA LEU A 151 18.12 8.63 -12.42
C LEU A 151 17.15 7.52 -12.00
N GLY A 152 16.75 7.49 -10.72
CA GLY A 152 15.75 6.55 -10.21
C GLY A 152 14.40 6.70 -10.91
N CYS A 153 13.92 7.93 -11.10
CA CYS A 153 12.70 8.20 -11.86
C CYS A 153 12.83 7.71 -13.31
N GLY A 154 13.94 8.01 -13.98
CA GLY A 154 14.19 7.56 -15.36
C GLY A 154 14.21 6.04 -15.49
N LEU A 155 14.89 5.35 -14.57
CA LEU A 155 14.99 3.88 -14.56
C LEU A 155 13.64 3.22 -14.28
N VAL A 156 12.87 3.72 -13.29
CA VAL A 156 11.56 3.18 -12.96
C VAL A 156 10.60 3.33 -14.14
N TRP A 157 10.49 4.53 -14.71
CA TRP A 157 9.58 4.76 -15.84
C TRP A 157 10.03 4.06 -17.12
N GLY A 158 11.33 4.07 -17.43
CA GLY A 158 11.88 3.32 -18.56
C GLY A 158 11.64 1.82 -18.42
N GLY A 159 11.82 1.28 -17.21
CA GLY A 159 11.52 -0.12 -16.90
C GLY A 159 10.04 -0.46 -17.06
N ILE A 160 9.14 0.38 -16.53
CA ILE A 160 7.69 0.19 -16.70
C ILE A 160 7.31 0.15 -18.18
N MET A 161 7.84 1.06 -19.00
CA MET A 161 7.56 1.08 -20.44
C MET A 161 8.15 -0.14 -21.18
N LEU A 162 9.35 -0.58 -20.78
CA LEU A 162 9.98 -1.77 -21.35
C LEU A 162 9.14 -3.01 -21.06
N TYR A 163 8.71 -3.19 -19.81
CA TYR A 163 7.85 -4.31 -19.45
C TYR A 163 6.47 -4.18 -20.07
N TYR A 164 5.87 -2.98 -20.13
CA TYR A 164 4.59 -2.76 -20.80
C TYR A 164 4.62 -3.25 -22.26
N ARG A 165 5.68 -2.89 -23.00
CA ARG A 165 5.88 -3.36 -24.38
C ARG A 165 6.08 -4.88 -24.46
N ARG A 166 6.81 -5.46 -23.50
CA ARG A 166 7.11 -6.90 -23.46
C ARG A 166 5.91 -7.75 -23.04
N ASP A 167 5.04 -7.21 -22.20
CA ASP A 167 3.89 -7.89 -21.61
C ASP A 167 2.75 -8.05 -22.63
N GLY A 168 2.71 -7.22 -23.69
CA GLY A 168 1.98 -7.48 -24.94
C GLY A 168 0.51 -7.89 -24.82
N GLY A 169 -0.16 -7.60 -23.71
CA GLY A 169 -1.55 -8.00 -23.43
C GLY A 169 -1.77 -9.30 -22.64
N LYS A 170 -0.72 -9.99 -22.14
CA LYS A 170 -0.83 -11.34 -21.53
C LYS A 170 -0.97 -11.42 -20.00
N ASP A 171 -1.18 -10.30 -19.32
CA ASP A 171 -1.38 -10.18 -17.86
C ASP A 171 -0.31 -10.86 -16.97
N GLU A 172 0.95 -11.01 -17.43
CA GLU A 172 1.92 -11.88 -16.76
C GLU A 172 2.85 -11.13 -15.78
N TYR A 173 3.28 -9.91 -16.11
CA TYR A 173 4.36 -9.23 -15.36
C TYR A 173 3.93 -7.96 -14.63
N LEU A 174 3.07 -7.12 -15.22
CA LEU A 174 2.63 -5.88 -14.57
C LEU A 174 1.42 -6.11 -13.64
N PRO A 175 1.39 -5.46 -12.46
CA PRO A 175 0.17 -5.39 -11.66
C PRO A 175 -1.00 -4.85 -12.48
N ARG A 176 -2.14 -5.54 -12.44
CA ARG A 176 -3.35 -5.20 -13.23
C ARG A 176 -3.72 -3.71 -13.15
N ALA A 177 -3.63 -3.10 -11.97
CA ALA A 177 -3.96 -1.68 -11.80
C ALA A 177 -3.08 -0.75 -12.65
N MET A 178 -1.79 -1.07 -12.80
CA MET A 178 -0.84 -0.26 -13.57
C MET A 178 -1.05 -0.43 -15.07
N ARG A 179 -1.33 -1.66 -15.53
CA ARG A 179 -1.65 -1.93 -16.93
C ARG A 179 -2.88 -1.16 -17.39
N VAL A 180 -3.98 -1.23 -16.63
CA VAL A 180 -5.22 -0.53 -16.98
C VAL A 180 -4.97 0.97 -17.17
N SER A 181 -4.13 1.57 -16.31
CA SER A 181 -3.73 2.96 -16.47
C SER A 181 -2.87 3.20 -17.71
N LEU A 182 -1.94 2.30 -18.04
CA LEU A 182 -1.09 2.43 -19.22
C LEU A 182 -1.87 2.22 -20.53
N ASP A 183 -2.77 1.24 -20.60
CA ASP A 183 -3.65 1.02 -21.74
C ASP A 183 -4.60 2.21 -21.94
N PHE A 184 -5.10 2.81 -20.86
CA PHE A 184 -5.93 4.00 -20.96
C PHE A 184 -5.18 5.22 -21.52
N ILE A 185 -3.90 5.39 -21.16
CA ILE A 185 -3.09 6.55 -21.54
C ILE A 185 -2.43 6.35 -22.92
N TYR A 186 -1.94 5.16 -23.22
CA TYR A 186 -1.10 4.86 -24.39
C TYR A 186 -1.75 3.88 -25.37
N GLY A 187 -2.93 3.34 -25.05
CA GLY A 187 -3.70 2.50 -25.95
C GLY A 187 -4.18 3.27 -27.18
N SER A 188 -4.38 2.56 -28.28
CA SER A 188 -4.73 3.13 -29.59
C SER A 188 -6.19 3.55 -29.73
N VAL A 189 -7.01 3.45 -28.67
CA VAL A 189 -8.45 3.69 -28.71
C VAL A 189 -8.77 5.03 -28.04
N PRO A 190 -9.43 5.98 -28.71
CA PRO A 190 -9.89 7.21 -28.08
C PRO A 190 -10.95 6.89 -27.02
N HIS A 191 -10.63 7.14 -25.75
CA HIS A 191 -11.55 6.87 -24.65
C HIS A 191 -12.29 8.13 -24.20
N ALA A 192 -13.62 8.01 -24.03
CA ALA A 192 -14.39 9.04 -23.34
C ALA A 192 -14.05 9.03 -21.83
N TRP A 193 -14.14 10.18 -21.14
CA TRP A 193 -13.92 10.30 -19.68
C TRP A 193 -14.71 9.27 -18.84
N ARG A 194 -15.83 8.76 -19.36
CA ARG A 194 -16.66 7.74 -18.69
C ARG A 194 -16.08 6.33 -18.78
N GLU A 195 -15.29 6.01 -19.80
CA GLU A 195 -14.68 4.68 -20.03
C GLU A 195 -13.48 4.44 -19.12
N ALA A 196 -12.75 5.51 -18.77
CA ALA A 196 -11.63 5.50 -17.81
C ALA A 196 -11.97 4.79 -16.49
N PHE A 197 -13.23 4.90 -16.08
CA PHE A 197 -13.74 4.39 -14.81
C PHE A 197 -14.59 3.12 -14.96
N GLN A 198 -14.82 2.65 -16.19
CA GLN A 198 -15.59 1.44 -16.51
C GLN A 198 -14.70 0.24 -16.90
N TYR A 199 -13.45 0.47 -17.30
CA TYR A 199 -12.51 -0.58 -17.74
C TYR A 199 -12.38 -1.76 -16.75
N GLY A 200 -12.45 -1.49 -15.43
CA GLY A 200 -12.41 -2.55 -14.41
C GLY A 200 -13.71 -3.35 -14.19
N ARG A 201 -14.83 -2.96 -14.81
CA ARG A 201 -16.14 -3.63 -14.68
C ARG A 201 -16.47 -4.53 -15.87
N GLU A 202 -15.96 -4.23 -17.07
CA GLU A 202 -16.35 -4.94 -18.30
C GLU A 202 -15.67 -6.31 -18.45
N ASP A 203 -14.42 -6.46 -18.02
CA ASP A 203 -13.73 -7.75 -18.08
C ASP A 203 -14.31 -8.82 -17.15
N LYS A 204 -15.05 -8.41 -16.10
CA LYS A 204 -15.73 -9.35 -15.22
C LYS A 204 -16.91 -10.07 -15.89
N LYS A 205 -17.38 -9.57 -17.04
CA LYS A 205 -18.43 -10.20 -17.86
C LYS A 205 -17.89 -11.12 -18.97
N ARG A 206 -16.59 -11.06 -19.28
CA ARG A 206 -15.97 -11.96 -20.27
C ARG A 206 -15.44 -13.27 -19.67
N THR A 207 -15.42 -13.39 -18.35
CA THR A 207 -14.96 -14.60 -17.62
C THR A 207 -16.08 -15.28 -16.82
N SER A 208 -17.34 -15.11 -17.19
CA SER A 208 -18.45 -15.96 -16.70
C SER A 208 -19.12 -16.67 -17.85
#